data_AF-A0A6P1IWW2-F1
#
_entry.id   AF-A0A6P1IWW2-F1
#
_cell.length_a   1.000
_cell.length_b   1.000
_cell.length_c   1.000
_cell.angle_alpha   90.00
_cell.angle_beta   90.00
_cell.angle_gamma   90.00
#
_symmetry.space_group_name_H-M   'P 1'
#
loop_
_entity.id
_entity.type
_entity.pdbx_description
1 polymer ?
#
loop_
_entity_poly.entity_id
_entity_poly.type
_entity_poly.pdbx_seq_one_letter_code
_entity_poly.pdbx_strand_id
1 'polypeptide(L)'
;MRRVREFEIWSKRRELLPADFGKALAVRLWALGVPEHVVLGLNFIPDETDSLNLKSMIEDGELTLEEFVIFCKENSLVQNISSVVSAGLYLEYCFGRCLAWIHFPEDCSQESFVKLVRMVELQGCRVVDPETLMDVVV
;
A
#
# COMPACT_ATOMS: atom_id res chain seq x y z
N MET A 1 24.19 -12.22 11.00
CA MET A 1 22.98 -11.43 10.72
C MET A 1 21.80 -12.25 11.21
N ARG A 2 20.87 -11.66 11.96
CA ARG A 2 19.58 -12.33 12.25
C ARG A 2 18.81 -12.40 10.94
N ARG A 3 18.15 -13.53 10.69
CA ARG A 3 17.28 -13.66 9.53
C ARG A 3 15.99 -12.88 9.80
N VAL A 4 15.52 -12.22 8.77
CA VAL A 4 14.32 -11.38 8.79
C VAL A 4 13.44 -11.90 7.67
N ARG A 5 12.14 -12.03 7.97
CA ARG A 5 11.11 -12.25 6.97
C ARG A 5 10.43 -10.92 6.68
N GLU A 6 10.37 -10.59 5.39
CA GLU A 6 9.80 -9.35 4.89
C GLU A 6 8.29 -9.53 4.63
N PHE A 7 7.50 -8.53 5.01
CA PHE A 7 6.11 -8.41 4.61
C PHE A 7 5.79 -6.96 4.25
N GLU A 8 4.66 -6.73 3.60
CA GLU A 8 4.20 -5.39 3.24
C GLU A 8 2.89 -5.06 3.94
N ILE A 9 2.71 -3.81 4.35
CA ILE A 9 1.43 -3.28 4.78
C ILE A 9 0.82 -2.54 3.60
N TRP A 10 -0.39 -2.92 3.20
CA TRP A 10 -1.12 -2.31 2.10
C TRP A 10 -2.37 -1.58 2.56
N SER A 11 -2.72 -0.52 1.84
CA SER A 11 -4.03 0.11 1.98
C SER A 11 -5.13 -0.81 1.47
N LYS A 12 -6.37 -0.51 1.86
CA LYS A 12 -7.54 -1.06 1.19
C LYS A 12 -7.76 -0.35 -0.14
N ARG A 13 -8.43 -1.05 -1.05
CA ARG A 13 -8.90 -0.48 -2.32
C ARG A 13 -9.97 0.57 -2.03
N ARG A 14 -10.16 1.47 -2.99
CA ARG A 14 -11.17 2.54 -2.99
C ARG A 14 -10.99 3.60 -1.90
N GLU A 15 -9.81 3.66 -1.30
CA GLU A 15 -9.42 4.69 -0.34
C GLU A 15 -8.31 5.54 -0.96
N LEU A 16 -8.41 6.86 -0.80
CA LEU A 16 -7.35 7.80 -1.16
C LEU A 16 -6.72 8.31 0.12
N LEU A 17 -5.54 7.80 0.42
CA LEU A 17 -4.86 8.13 1.66
C LEU A 17 -3.87 9.29 1.45
N PRO A 18 -3.68 10.16 2.46
CA PRO A 18 -2.64 11.20 2.44
C PRO A 18 -1.29 10.63 2.07
N ALA A 19 -0.46 11.36 1.33
CA ALA A 19 0.80 10.84 0.79
C ALA A 19 1.77 10.33 1.89
N ASP A 20 1.70 10.91 3.08
CA ASP A 20 2.50 10.57 4.26
C ASP A 20 1.85 9.51 5.18
N PHE A 21 0.71 8.94 4.79
CA PHE A 21 -0.04 8.03 5.65
C PHE A 21 0.78 6.83 6.11
N GLY A 22 1.67 6.29 5.26
CA GLY A 22 2.55 5.19 5.61
C GLY A 22 3.51 5.54 6.76
N LYS A 23 4.09 6.74 6.75
CA LYS A 23 4.90 7.27 7.87
C LYS A 23 4.07 7.45 9.13
N ALA A 24 2.88 8.05 9.00
CA ALA A 24 1.97 8.23 10.13
C ALA A 24 1.53 6.88 10.74
N LEU A 25 1.29 5.87 9.90
CA LEU A 25 0.94 4.52 10.31
C LEU A 25 2.07 3.86 11.11
N ALA A 26 3.31 3.94 10.62
CA ALA A 26 4.47 3.39 11.34
C ALA A 26 4.58 4.00 12.75
N VAL A 27 4.48 5.33 12.88
CA VAL A 27 4.49 6.03 14.17
C VAL A 27 3.37 5.56 15.09
N ARG A 28 2.15 5.36 14.57
CA ARG A 28 1.03 4.81 15.35
C ARG A 28 1.33 3.39 15.85
N LEU A 29 1.88 2.52 15.01
CA LEU A 29 2.24 1.15 15.40
C LEU A 29 3.35 1.13 16.45
N TRP A 30 4.32 2.04 16.37
CA TRP A 30 5.37 2.17 17.39
C TRP A 30 4.79 2.60 18.74
N ALA A 31 3.86 3.55 18.73
CA ALA A 31 3.13 3.95 19.94
C ALA A 31 2.30 2.80 20.56
N LEU A 32 1.94 1.79 19.77
CA LEU A 32 1.26 0.56 20.22
C LEU A 32 2.23 -0.55 20.65
N GLY A 33 3.54 -0.28 20.64
CA GLY A 33 4.59 -1.19 21.13
C GLY A 33 5.30 -2.01 20.05
N VAL A 34 5.09 -1.72 18.77
CA VAL A 34 5.89 -2.33 17.70
C VAL A 34 7.28 -1.68 17.68
N PRO A 35 8.39 -2.43 17.69
CA PRO A 35 9.71 -1.83 17.63
C PRO A 35 9.92 -1.00 16.35
N GLU A 36 10.61 0.15 16.46
CA GLU A 36 10.76 1.10 15.34
C GLU A 36 11.41 0.50 14.09
N HIS A 37 12.34 -0.44 14.29
CA HIS A 37 13.04 -1.12 13.20
C HIS A 37 12.22 -2.21 12.50
N VAL A 38 11.07 -2.59 13.06
CA VAL A 38 10.21 -3.64 12.49
C VAL A 38 9.29 -3.08 11.42
N VAL A 39 8.86 -1.81 11.51
CA VAL A 39 7.94 -1.21 10.53
C VAL A 39 8.53 0.06 9.95
N LEU A 40 8.79 0.06 8.65
CA LEU A 40 9.28 1.21 7.91
C LEU A 40 8.18 1.80 7.03
N GLY A 41 7.59 2.90 7.48
CA GLY A 41 6.57 3.61 6.71
C GLY A 41 7.12 4.19 5.39
N LEU A 42 6.30 4.18 4.34
CA LEU A 42 6.60 4.74 3.03
C LEU A 42 5.83 6.04 2.79
N ASN A 43 6.37 6.87 1.89
CA ASN A 43 5.64 7.99 1.30
C ASN A 43 5.13 7.55 -0.07
N PHE A 44 3.96 8.04 -0.43
CA PHE A 44 3.47 7.94 -1.79
C PHE A 44 4.11 9.03 -2.66
N ILE A 45 4.89 8.62 -3.64
CA ILE A 45 5.59 9.49 -4.57
C ILE A 45 5.27 8.97 -5.98
N PRO A 46 4.25 9.51 -6.66
CA PRO A 46 3.95 9.12 -8.02
C PRO A 46 5.12 9.39 -8.97
N ASP A 47 5.35 8.49 -9.90
CA ASP A 47 6.38 8.63 -10.93
C ASP A 47 5.89 8.19 -12.32
N GLU A 48 6.79 8.23 -13.30
CA GLU A 48 6.45 7.89 -14.69
C GLU A 48 5.92 6.46 -14.85
N THR A 49 6.37 5.54 -13.99
CA THR A 49 5.94 4.14 -13.95
C THR A 49 4.44 4.03 -13.70
N ASP A 50 3.85 4.89 -12.87
CA ASP A 50 2.40 4.88 -12.64
C ASP A 50 1.62 5.17 -13.93
N SER A 51 2.08 6.16 -14.69
CA SER A 51 1.43 6.51 -15.95
C SER A 51 1.61 5.44 -17.02
N LEU A 52 2.75 4.75 -17.03
CA LEU A 52 3.03 3.64 -17.94
C LEU A 52 2.20 2.40 -17.58
N ASN A 53 2.10 2.07 -16.30
CA ASN A 53 1.27 0.98 -15.79
C ASN A 53 -0.20 1.22 -16.12
N LEU A 54 -0.72 2.43 -15.85
CA LEU A 54 -2.10 2.75 -16.19
C LEU A 54 -2.38 2.58 -17.69
N LYS A 55 -1.47 3.04 -18.55
CA LYS A 55 -1.61 2.87 -20.01
C LYS A 55 -1.65 1.39 -20.40
N SER A 56 -0.70 0.59 -19.91
CA SER A 56 -0.65 -0.85 -20.18
C SER A 56 -1.95 -1.52 -19.74
N MET A 57 -2.41 -1.27 -18.51
CA MET A 57 -3.63 -1.90 -17.98
C MET A 57 -4.90 -1.51 -18.75
N ILE A 58 -4.95 -0.31 -19.32
CA ILE A 58 -6.04 0.09 -20.22
C ILE A 58 -5.94 -0.61 -21.57
N GLU A 59 -4.74 -0.74 -22.12
CA GLU A 59 -4.47 -1.44 -23.39
C GLU A 59 -4.77 -2.95 -23.28
N ASP A 60 -4.46 -3.54 -22.12
CA ASP A 60 -4.69 -4.95 -21.80
C ASP A 60 -6.16 -5.23 -21.41
N GLY A 61 -6.97 -4.19 -21.21
CA GLY A 61 -8.40 -4.28 -20.88
C GLY A 61 -8.70 -4.60 -19.41
N GLU A 62 -7.72 -4.50 -18.52
CA GLU A 62 -7.89 -4.68 -17.07
C GLU A 62 -8.60 -3.49 -16.42
N LEU A 63 -8.41 -2.29 -16.99
CA LEU A 63 -9.06 -1.04 -16.59
C LEU A 63 -9.61 -0.33 -17.82
N THR A 64 -10.57 0.56 -17.65
CA THR A 64 -11.08 1.37 -18.76
C THR A 64 -10.68 2.84 -18.65
N LEU A 65 -10.50 3.49 -19.80
CA LEU A 65 -10.28 4.94 -19.87
C LEU A 65 -11.48 5.72 -19.30
N GLU A 66 -12.70 5.18 -19.48
CA GLU A 66 -13.93 5.80 -18.97
C GLU A 66 -13.95 5.85 -17.43
N GLU A 67 -13.63 4.75 -16.76
CA GLU A 67 -13.54 4.70 -15.29
C GLU A 67 -12.47 5.66 -14.75
N PHE A 68 -11.31 5.74 -15.40
CA PHE A 68 -10.26 6.69 -15.03
C PHE A 68 -10.74 8.15 -15.13
N VAL A 69 -11.43 8.49 -16.22
CA VAL A 69 -11.96 9.85 -16.44
C VAL A 69 -13.02 10.20 -15.39
N ILE A 70 -13.92 9.27 -15.08
CA ILE A 70 -14.93 9.43 -14.02
C ILE A 70 -14.25 9.65 -12.66
N PHE A 71 -13.31 8.78 -12.29
CA PHE A 71 -12.54 8.90 -11.06
C PHE A 71 -11.84 10.26 -10.95
N CYS A 72 -11.16 10.70 -12.01
CA CYS A 72 -10.47 11.98 -12.01
C CYS A 72 -11.45 13.15 -11.82
N LYS A 73 -12.62 13.10 -12.46
CA LYS A 73 -13.64 14.14 -12.32
C LYS A 73 -14.19 14.22 -10.91
N GLU A 74 -14.51 13.07 -10.29
CA GLU A 74 -15.05 13.00 -8.92
C GLU A 74 -14.05 13.52 -7.88
N ASN A 75 -12.76 13.32 -8.12
CA ASN A 75 -11.68 13.71 -7.21
C ASN A 75 -10.97 15.02 -7.59
N SER A 76 -11.51 15.78 -8.56
CA SER A 76 -10.92 17.04 -9.05
C SER A 76 -9.46 16.92 -9.52
N LEU A 77 -9.14 15.81 -10.20
CA LEU A 77 -7.83 15.49 -10.76
C LEU A 77 -7.77 15.77 -12.27
N VAL A 78 -6.55 15.82 -12.81
CA VAL A 78 -6.32 15.99 -14.25
C VAL A 78 -6.70 14.71 -14.99
N GLN A 79 -7.62 14.80 -15.95
CA GLN A 79 -8.08 13.70 -16.82
C GLN A 79 -7.06 13.43 -17.94
N ASN A 80 -5.82 13.12 -17.58
CA ASN A 80 -4.75 12.80 -18.52
C ASN A 80 -4.02 11.55 -18.01
N ILE A 81 -4.05 10.48 -18.80
CA ILE A 81 -3.36 9.21 -18.49
C ILE A 81 -1.84 9.35 -18.38
N SER A 82 -1.26 10.45 -18.89
CA SER A 82 0.16 10.78 -18.73
C SER A 82 0.45 11.64 -17.49
N SER A 83 -0.57 12.01 -16.71
CA SER A 83 -0.36 12.65 -15.41
C SER A 83 0.01 11.59 -14.39
N VAL A 84 1.27 11.59 -13.95
CA VAL A 84 1.78 10.64 -12.94
C VAL A 84 0.95 10.67 -11.66
N VAL A 85 0.53 11.85 -11.22
CA VAL A 85 -0.27 12.01 -9.99
C VAL A 85 -1.66 11.40 -10.15
N SER A 86 -2.39 11.73 -11.22
CA SER A 86 -3.72 11.16 -11.45
C SER A 86 -3.66 9.65 -11.66
N ALA A 87 -2.65 9.18 -12.41
CA ALA A 87 -2.44 7.76 -12.67
C ALA A 87 -2.15 6.99 -11.37
N GLY A 88 -1.18 7.45 -10.57
CA GLY A 88 -0.83 6.81 -9.30
C GLY A 88 -2.02 6.78 -8.32
N LEU A 89 -2.76 7.88 -8.19
CA LEU A 89 -3.94 7.92 -7.31
C LEU A 89 -5.06 6.99 -7.79
N TYR A 90 -5.24 6.85 -9.10
CA TYR A 90 -6.23 5.93 -9.65
C TYR A 90 -5.81 4.47 -9.46
N LEU A 91 -4.53 4.14 -9.67
CA LEU A 91 -4.00 2.80 -9.39
C LEU A 91 -4.11 2.46 -7.91
N GLU A 92 -3.82 3.40 -7.00
CA GLU A 92 -4.08 3.24 -5.56
C GLU A 92 -5.56 3.00 -5.29
N TYR A 93 -6.46 3.75 -5.92
CA TYR A 93 -7.90 3.54 -5.75
C TYR A 93 -8.33 2.14 -6.21
N CYS A 94 -7.80 1.65 -7.32
CA CYS A 94 -8.16 0.34 -7.87
C CYS A 94 -7.57 -0.83 -7.08
N PHE A 95 -6.32 -0.73 -6.64
CA PHE A 95 -5.56 -1.87 -6.13
C PHE A 95 -5.09 -1.73 -4.68
N GLY A 96 -5.15 -0.52 -4.14
CA GLY A 96 -4.44 -0.11 -2.93
C GLY A 96 -2.99 0.27 -3.25
N ARG A 97 -2.24 0.64 -2.21
CA ARG A 97 -0.80 0.89 -2.31
C ARG A 97 -0.05 0.29 -1.13
N CYS A 98 1.23 -0.02 -1.32
CA CYS A 98 2.13 -0.35 -0.21
C CYS A 98 2.35 0.91 0.65
N LEU A 99 2.11 0.77 1.95
CA LEU A 99 2.18 1.82 2.96
C LEU A 99 3.42 1.69 3.85
N ALA A 100 3.89 0.47 4.09
CA ALA A 100 5.04 0.23 4.93
C ALA A 100 5.63 -1.17 4.68
N TRP A 101 6.91 -1.32 5.00
CA TRP A 101 7.60 -2.61 5.02
C TRP A 101 7.65 -3.14 6.46
N ILE A 102 7.48 -4.44 6.62
CA ILE A 102 7.64 -5.15 7.89
C ILE A 102 8.90 -6.00 7.81
N HIS A 103 9.88 -5.68 8.64
CA HIS A 103 11.09 -6.47 8.87
C HIS A 103 10.87 -7.32 10.12
N PHE A 104 10.24 -8.50 9.97
CA PHE A 104 9.93 -9.36 11.11
C PHE A 104 11.07 -10.35 11.42
N PRO A 105 11.69 -10.32 12.61
CA PRO A 105 12.77 -11.26 12.95
C PRO A 105 12.27 -12.72 13.01
N GLU A 106 12.99 -13.66 12.39
CA GLU A 106 12.59 -15.08 12.39
C GLU A 106 12.63 -15.74 13.80
N ASP A 107 13.35 -15.14 14.74
CA ASP A 107 13.44 -15.59 16.14
C ASP A 107 12.25 -15.11 17.00
N CYS A 108 11.37 -14.27 16.46
CA CYS A 108 10.14 -13.85 17.14
C CYS A 108 9.04 -14.93 17.06
N SER A 109 8.19 -14.99 18.08
CA SER A 109 7.10 -15.97 18.13
C SER A 109 6.03 -15.68 17.07
N GLN A 110 5.39 -16.74 16.58
CA GLN A 110 4.22 -16.64 15.70
C GLN A 110 3.10 -15.80 16.35
N GLU A 111 2.90 -15.92 17.67
CA GLU A 111 1.95 -15.09 18.42
C GLU A 111 2.26 -13.58 18.29
N SER A 112 3.54 -13.20 18.33
CA SER A 112 3.95 -11.81 18.16
C SER A 112 3.63 -11.30 16.76
N PHE A 113 3.82 -12.16 15.74
CA PHE A 113 3.46 -11.84 14.37
C PHE A 113 1.94 -11.68 14.20
N VAL A 114 1.14 -12.62 14.72
CA VAL A 114 -0.32 -12.55 14.71
C VAL A 114 -0.81 -11.26 15.39
N LYS A 115 -0.20 -10.88 16.51
CA LYS A 115 -0.50 -9.62 17.19
C LYS A 115 -0.20 -8.41 16.30
N LEU A 116 0.93 -8.40 15.60
CA LEU A 116 1.28 -7.34 14.64
C LEU A 116 0.25 -7.23 13.52
N VAL A 117 -0.10 -8.36 12.89
CA VAL A 117 -1.10 -8.39 11.81
C VAL A 117 -2.44 -7.82 12.29
N ARG A 118 -2.93 -8.25 13.47
CA ARG A 118 -4.16 -7.70 14.06
C ARG A 118 -4.07 -6.20 14.35
N MET A 119 -2.93 -5.71 14.83
CA MET A 119 -2.73 -4.27 15.04
C MET A 119 -2.82 -3.49 13.74
N VAL A 120 -2.27 -4.02 12.64
CA VAL A 120 -2.35 -3.43 11.30
C VAL A 120 -3.79 -3.43 10.76
N GLU A 121 -4.51 -4.55 10.92
CA GLU A 121 -5.91 -4.67 10.50
C GLU A 121 -6.84 -3.70 11.22
N LEU A 122 -6.62 -3.47 12.52
CA LEU A 122 -7.34 -2.46 13.31
C LEU A 122 -7.10 -1.03 12.81
N GLN A 123 -6.02 -0.78 12.08
CA GLN A 123 -5.78 0.50 11.38
C GLN A 123 -6.43 0.56 9.99
N GLY A 124 -7.26 -0.44 9.63
CA GLY A 124 -7.91 -0.53 8.33
C GLY A 124 -6.99 -0.99 7.20
N CYS A 125 -5.78 -1.44 7.51
CA CYS A 125 -4.79 -1.88 6.52
C CYS A 125 -4.77 -3.41 6.39
N ARG A 126 -4.00 -3.93 5.43
CA ARG A 126 -3.79 -5.37 5.21
C ARG A 126 -2.30 -5.69 5.26
N VAL A 127 -1.95 -6.91 5.64
CA VAL A 127 -0.58 -7.41 5.53
C VAL A 127 -0.50 -8.35 4.34
N VAL A 128 0.50 -8.17 3.49
CA VAL A 128 0.71 -8.93 2.25
C VAL A 128 2.08 -9.61 2.30
N ASP A 129 2.14 -10.85 1.86
CA ASP A 129 3.40 -11.54 1.63
C ASP A 129 3.92 -11.20 0.23
N PRO A 130 5.08 -10.51 0.10
CA PRO A 130 5.57 -10.02 -1.20
C PRO A 130 6.01 -11.14 -2.15
N GLU A 131 6.26 -12.37 -1.66
CA GLU A 131 6.62 -13.50 -2.51
C GLU A 131 5.40 -14.11 -3.20
N THR A 132 4.24 -14.06 -2.54
CA THR A 132 3.00 -14.68 -3.04
C THR A 132 1.95 -13.67 -3.51
N LEU A 133 2.12 -12.40 -3.13
CA LEU A 133 1.16 -11.31 -3.32
C LEU A 133 -0.23 -11.59 -2.70
N MET A 134 -0.28 -12.47 -1.70
CA MET A 134 -1.50 -12.84 -0.99
C MET A 134 -1.60 -12.11 0.35
N ASP A 135 -2.83 -11.79 0.74
CA ASP A 135 -3.13 -11.27 2.07
C ASP A 135 -2.76 -12.34 3.12
N VAL A 136 -2.02 -11.93 4.15
CA VAL A 136 -1.70 -12.75 5.31
C VAL A 136 -2.92 -12.77 6.24
N VAL A 137 -3.52 -13.95 6.40
CA VAL A 137 -4.69 -14.16 7.28
C VAL A 137 -4.26 -14.97 8.51
N VAL A 138 -4.63 -14.49 9.71
CA VAL A 138 -4.20 -15.04 11.01
C VAL A 138 -5.34 -15.36 11.96
#